data_AF-A0A327TPS8-F1
#
_entry.id   AF-A0A327TPS8-F1
#
_cell.length_a   1.000
_cell.length_b   1.000
_cell.length_c   1.000
_cell.angle_alpha   90.00
_cell.angle_beta   90.00
_cell.angle_gamma   90.00
#
_symmetry.space_group_name_H-M   'P 1'
#
loop_
_entity.id
_entity.type
_entity.pdbx_description
1 polymer ?
#
loop_
_entity_poly.entity_id
_entity_poly.type
_entity_poly.pdbx_seq_one_letter_code
_entity_poly.pdbx_strand_id
1 'polypeptide(L)'
;MNDLIEKWPYIAPWSEEPYAPDNLVWRESHLAYSDETPEDRSRGVLWLRHTSARGRGVARPAKIHLGRQREVMSTLSCQVCGKDTGREAAELWDGARLFLAGQNRLLADGELAATPPVHRNCAVRSLSEGSGCTHMRGTPVLALVKNPVQWGVHGLVHNSTQVPIGRRSIAYGDPALPYTLGLQAVVELHGCTPFTTEDLKAAA
;
A
#
# COMPACT_ATOMS: atom_id res chain seq x y z
N MET A 1 12.68 -22.77 -0.72
CA MET A 1 12.68 -21.36 -1.19
C MET A 1 11.29 -20.73 -1.08
N ASN A 2 10.21 -21.43 -1.46
CA ASN A 2 8.83 -20.97 -1.27
C ASN A 2 8.47 -20.60 0.19
N ASP A 3 8.86 -21.42 1.17
CA ASP A 3 8.50 -21.19 2.58
C ASP A 3 9.02 -19.86 3.14
N LEU A 4 10.19 -19.40 2.67
CA LEU A 4 10.74 -18.10 3.07
C LEU A 4 10.00 -16.93 2.40
N ILE A 5 9.44 -17.13 1.20
CA ILE A 5 8.64 -16.12 0.51
C ILE A 5 7.27 -15.97 1.18
N GLU A 6 6.66 -17.08 1.59
CA GLU A 6 5.35 -17.12 2.25
C GLU A 6 5.39 -16.67 3.71
N LYS A 7 6.58 -16.68 4.34
CA LYS A 7 6.78 -16.13 5.68
C LYS A 7 6.52 -14.63 5.72
N TRP A 8 7.00 -13.88 4.72
CA TRP A 8 7.01 -12.42 4.74
C TRP A 8 5.80 -11.81 4.03
N PRO A 9 5.34 -10.60 4.45
CA PRO A 9 4.24 -9.92 3.78
C PRO A 9 4.50 -9.76 2.27
N TYR A 10 3.46 -9.92 1.46
CA TYR A 10 3.51 -9.74 0.01
C TYR A 10 4.08 -8.38 -0.36
N ILE A 11 3.65 -7.33 0.33
CA ILE A 11 4.13 -5.96 0.09
C ILE A 11 5.53 -5.69 0.69
N ALA A 12 6.17 -6.63 1.38
CA ALA A 12 7.53 -6.42 1.86
C ALA A 12 8.51 -6.52 0.68
N PRO A 13 9.41 -5.52 0.48
CA PRO A 13 10.45 -5.60 -0.53
C PRO A 13 11.59 -6.51 -0.07
N TRP A 14 12.36 -6.98 -1.02
CA TRP A 14 13.59 -7.75 -0.80
C TRP A 14 14.82 -6.88 -1.07
N SER A 15 15.99 -7.29 -0.58
CA SER A 15 17.20 -6.46 -0.71
C SER A 15 17.66 -6.26 -2.16
N GLU A 16 17.30 -7.18 -3.05
CA GLU A 16 17.53 -7.08 -4.50
C GLU A 16 16.38 -6.40 -5.27
N GLU A 17 15.49 -5.72 -4.55
CA GLU A 17 14.43 -4.88 -5.13
C GLU A 17 14.75 -3.40 -4.81
N PRO A 18 15.75 -2.77 -5.45
CA PRO A 18 15.98 -1.33 -5.31
C PRO A 18 14.90 -0.50 -6.02
N TYR A 19 14.76 0.76 -5.60
CA TYR A 19 14.08 1.78 -6.38
C TYR A 19 14.92 2.14 -7.61
N ALA A 20 14.27 2.45 -8.74
CA ALA A 20 14.93 2.85 -9.97
C ALA A 20 14.39 4.19 -10.53
N PRO A 21 14.68 5.34 -9.90
CA PRO A 21 14.26 6.66 -10.39
C PRO A 21 15.30 7.36 -11.30
N ASP A 22 16.34 6.67 -11.78
CA ASP A 22 17.58 7.30 -12.25
C ASP A 22 17.48 8.10 -13.55
N ASN A 23 16.32 8.11 -14.20
CA ASN A 23 16.13 8.74 -15.49
C ASN A 23 14.86 9.62 -15.58
N LEU A 24 14.46 10.22 -14.46
CA LEU A 24 13.40 11.24 -14.44
C LEU A 24 13.78 12.46 -15.29
N VAL A 25 12.82 12.95 -16.07
CA VAL A 25 12.94 14.15 -16.91
C VAL A 25 11.68 15.00 -16.78
N TRP A 26 11.79 16.27 -17.15
CA TRP A 26 10.63 17.14 -17.32
C TRP A 26 10.29 17.26 -18.80
N ARG A 27 9.05 16.93 -19.18
CA ARG A 27 8.56 17.04 -20.55
C ARG A 27 7.45 18.07 -20.59
N GLU A 28 7.73 19.20 -21.24
CA GLU A 28 6.81 20.34 -21.43
C GLU A 28 6.22 20.84 -20.09
N SER A 29 5.19 20.15 -19.60
CA SER A 29 4.42 20.47 -18.40
C SER A 29 4.19 19.28 -17.46
N HIS A 30 5.02 18.23 -17.46
CA HIS A 30 4.87 17.11 -16.53
C HIS A 30 6.18 16.35 -16.27
N LEU A 31 6.20 15.60 -15.18
CA LEU A 31 7.27 14.67 -14.82
C LEU A 31 7.10 13.36 -15.62
N ALA A 32 8.21 12.87 -16.19
CA ALA A 32 8.25 11.67 -17.03
C ALA A 32 9.54 10.88 -16.79
N TYR A 33 9.59 9.63 -17.26
CA TYR A 33 10.87 8.93 -17.48
C TYR A 33 11.40 9.22 -18.88
N SER A 34 12.72 9.22 -19.07
CA SER A 34 13.30 9.39 -20.40
C SER A 34 12.90 8.26 -21.36
N ASP A 35 12.71 7.05 -20.82
CA ASP A 35 12.28 5.82 -21.48
C ASP A 35 10.87 5.40 -21.05
N GLU A 36 10.00 6.36 -20.70
CA GLU A 36 8.67 6.09 -20.18
C GLU A 36 7.87 5.13 -21.07
N THR A 37 7.28 4.11 -20.44
CA THR A 37 6.34 3.18 -21.06
C THR A 37 4.92 3.40 -20.50
N PRO A 38 3.87 2.91 -21.18
CA PRO A 38 2.49 3.05 -20.68
C PRO A 38 2.29 2.50 -19.26
N GLU A 39 3.04 1.46 -18.86
CA GLU A 39 2.95 0.80 -17.55
C GLU A 39 3.48 1.67 -16.39
N ASP A 40 4.32 2.66 -16.69
CA ASP A 40 4.80 3.63 -15.71
C ASP A 40 3.68 4.56 -15.24
N ARG A 41 2.58 4.65 -16.01
CA ARG A 41 1.43 5.48 -15.67
C ARG A 41 0.23 4.65 -15.25
N SER A 42 -0.48 5.19 -14.26
CA SER A 42 -1.84 4.79 -13.96
C SER A 42 -2.63 6.00 -13.48
N ARG A 43 -3.82 6.19 -14.04
CA ARG A 43 -4.68 7.36 -13.78
C ARG A 43 -3.95 8.71 -13.96
N GLY A 44 -3.07 8.80 -14.97
CA GLY A 44 -2.29 9.99 -15.29
C GLY A 44 -1.05 10.22 -14.40
N VAL A 45 -0.89 9.47 -13.31
CA VAL A 45 0.24 9.60 -12.38
C VAL A 45 1.44 8.79 -12.89
N LEU A 46 2.64 9.37 -12.87
CA LEU A 46 3.89 8.63 -13.04
C LEU A 46 4.23 7.90 -11.75
N TRP A 47 4.47 6.59 -11.80
CA TRP A 47 4.77 5.79 -10.60
C TRP A 47 6.25 5.49 -10.47
N LEU A 48 6.76 5.53 -9.23
CA LEU A 48 8.14 5.14 -8.96
C LEU A 48 8.36 3.67 -9.34
N ARG A 49 9.29 3.42 -10.26
CA ARG A 49 9.74 2.08 -10.62
C ARG A 49 10.41 1.40 -9.42
N HIS A 50 10.01 0.15 -9.19
CA HIS A 50 10.53 -0.71 -8.15
C HIS A 50 10.77 -2.08 -8.78
N THR A 51 12.02 -2.51 -8.86
CA THR A 51 12.35 -3.77 -9.51
C THR A 51 11.74 -4.95 -8.75
N SER A 52 11.27 -5.95 -9.48
CA SER A 52 10.68 -7.15 -8.89
C SER A 52 11.71 -8.29 -8.88
N ALA A 53 12.06 -8.74 -7.69
CA ALA A 53 13.03 -9.81 -7.42
C ALA A 53 12.65 -10.55 -6.13
N ARG A 54 11.34 -10.71 -5.90
CA ARG A 54 10.79 -11.28 -4.67
C ARG A 54 11.43 -12.63 -4.37
N GLY A 55 11.92 -12.80 -3.15
CA GLY A 55 12.62 -14.02 -2.72
C GLY A 55 14.14 -13.96 -2.88
N ARG A 56 14.70 -12.95 -3.56
CA ARG A 56 16.16 -12.81 -3.70
C ARG A 56 16.76 -11.87 -2.66
N GLY A 57 17.76 -12.36 -1.93
CA GLY A 57 18.38 -11.66 -0.82
C GLY A 57 17.54 -11.70 0.47
N VAL A 58 17.44 -10.58 1.19
CA VAL A 58 16.79 -10.49 2.52
C VAL A 58 15.51 -9.66 2.45
N ALA A 59 14.39 -10.21 2.94
CA ALA A 59 13.13 -9.49 3.06
C ALA A 59 13.23 -8.33 4.06
N ARG A 60 12.54 -7.22 3.76
CA ARG A 60 12.56 -5.98 4.55
C ARG A 60 11.13 -5.59 4.96
N PRO A 61 10.48 -6.31 5.90
CA PRO A 61 9.07 -6.09 6.27
C PRO A 61 8.77 -4.71 6.87
N ALA A 62 9.78 -3.95 7.30
CA ALA A 62 9.62 -2.56 7.73
C ALA A 62 9.53 -1.55 6.56
N LYS A 63 9.72 -2.01 5.31
CA LYS A 63 9.60 -1.22 4.08
C LYS A 63 8.44 -1.74 3.23
N ILE A 64 8.04 -0.96 2.23
CA ILE A 64 6.93 -1.27 1.33
C ILE A 64 7.43 -1.35 -0.11
N HIS A 65 7.10 -2.43 -0.80
CA HIS A 65 7.27 -2.59 -2.23
C HIS A 65 6.14 -1.87 -2.96
N LEU A 66 6.43 -0.66 -3.43
CA LEU A 66 5.46 0.30 -3.97
C LEU A 66 4.59 -0.27 -5.09
N GLY A 67 5.18 -1.01 -6.05
CA GLY A 67 4.42 -1.63 -7.13
C GLY A 67 3.42 -2.69 -6.63
N ARG A 68 3.82 -3.46 -5.60
CA ARG A 68 2.96 -4.51 -4.99
C ARG A 68 1.90 -3.88 -4.10
N GLN A 69 2.22 -2.79 -3.40
CA GLN A 69 1.24 -2.02 -2.64
C GLN A 69 0.17 -1.44 -3.56
N ARG A 70 0.55 -0.82 -4.69
CA ARG A 70 -0.38 -0.30 -5.70
C ARG A 70 -1.29 -1.40 -6.25
N GLU A 71 -0.71 -2.55 -6.58
CA GLU A 71 -1.42 -3.73 -7.05
C GLU A 71 -2.50 -4.15 -6.06
N VAL A 72 -2.12 -4.47 -4.81
CA VAL A 72 -3.09 -4.97 -3.82
C VAL A 72 -4.10 -3.92 -3.36
N MET A 73 -3.76 -2.62 -3.43
CA MET A 73 -4.74 -1.55 -3.23
C MET A 73 -5.77 -1.49 -4.36
N SER A 74 -5.35 -1.73 -5.60
CA SER A 74 -6.22 -1.65 -6.78
C SER A 74 -7.18 -2.83 -6.85
N THR A 75 -6.74 -4.01 -6.41
CA THR A 75 -7.57 -5.22 -6.38
C THR A 75 -8.23 -5.48 -5.04
N LEU A 76 -7.95 -4.65 -4.02
CA LEU A 76 -8.33 -4.89 -2.62
C LEU A 76 -7.89 -6.28 -2.12
N SER A 77 -6.70 -6.72 -2.55
CA SER A 77 -6.06 -7.94 -2.08
C SER A 77 -5.36 -7.74 -0.74
N CYS A 78 -5.12 -8.84 -0.04
CA CYS A 78 -4.46 -8.86 1.26
C CYS A 78 -3.00 -8.42 1.14
N GLN A 79 -2.59 -7.42 1.91
CA GLN A 79 -1.20 -6.92 1.92
C GLN A 79 -0.15 -7.96 2.36
N VAL A 80 -0.57 -9.01 3.06
CA VAL A 80 0.33 -10.05 3.59
C VAL A 80 0.45 -11.24 2.64
N CYS A 81 -0.64 -11.78 2.11
CA CYS A 81 -0.59 -12.98 1.27
C CYS A 81 -0.80 -12.69 -0.23
N GLY A 82 -1.20 -11.47 -0.61
CA GLY A 82 -1.49 -11.08 -1.99
C GLY A 82 -2.81 -11.61 -2.56
N LYS A 83 -3.56 -12.42 -1.80
CA LYS A 83 -4.83 -13.03 -2.24
C LYS A 83 -6.01 -12.08 -2.04
N ASP A 84 -7.04 -12.21 -2.87
CA ASP A 84 -8.30 -11.44 -2.77
C ASP A 84 -8.91 -11.53 -1.36
N THR A 85 -9.41 -10.42 -0.83
CA THR A 85 -10.09 -10.35 0.48
C THR A 85 -11.62 -10.36 0.38
N GLY A 86 -12.18 -10.26 -0.84
CA GLY A 86 -13.61 -10.16 -1.06
C GLY A 86 -14.40 -11.36 -0.55
N ARG A 87 -13.85 -12.57 -0.70
CA ARG A 87 -14.50 -13.78 -0.19
C ARG A 87 -14.65 -13.78 1.35
N GLU A 88 -13.57 -13.54 2.08
CA GLU A 88 -13.61 -13.48 3.55
C GLU A 88 -14.54 -12.35 4.02
N ALA A 89 -14.47 -11.19 3.36
CA ALA A 89 -15.35 -10.06 3.62
C ALA A 89 -16.83 -10.41 3.45
N ALA A 90 -17.21 -11.08 2.37
CA ALA A 90 -18.60 -11.48 2.11
C ALA A 90 -19.10 -12.52 3.13
N GLU A 91 -18.28 -13.52 3.46
CA GLU A 91 -18.65 -14.62 4.36
C GLU A 91 -18.75 -14.18 5.83
N LEU A 92 -17.87 -13.27 6.28
CA LEU A 92 -17.74 -12.95 7.70
C LEU A 92 -18.28 -11.57 8.09
N TRP A 93 -18.28 -10.60 7.15
CA TRP A 93 -18.46 -9.18 7.49
C TRP A 93 -19.38 -8.42 6.52
N ASP A 94 -20.28 -9.15 5.84
CA ASP A 94 -21.27 -8.58 4.92
C ASP A 94 -20.61 -7.68 3.85
N GLY A 95 -19.45 -8.11 3.34
CA GLY A 95 -18.67 -7.40 2.33
C GLY A 95 -17.73 -6.33 2.86
N ALA A 96 -17.69 -6.05 4.17
CA ALA A 96 -16.68 -5.17 4.75
C ALA A 96 -15.31 -5.85 4.77
N ARG A 97 -14.25 -5.13 4.39
CA ARG A 97 -12.88 -5.65 4.39
C ARG A 97 -12.14 -5.20 5.65
N LEU A 98 -11.35 -6.09 6.23
CA LEU A 98 -10.51 -5.77 7.36
C LEU A 98 -9.28 -4.96 6.91
N PHE A 99 -9.07 -3.81 7.53
CA PHE A 99 -7.86 -2.98 7.39
C PHE A 99 -7.07 -3.04 8.68
N LEU A 100 -5.73 -3.05 8.55
CA LEU A 100 -4.78 -3.02 9.65
C LEU A 100 -3.77 -1.91 9.42
N ALA A 101 -3.57 -1.08 10.42
CA ALA A 101 -2.57 -0.03 10.44
C ALA A 101 -1.74 -0.09 11.73
N GLY A 102 -0.51 0.42 11.66
CA GLY A 102 0.33 0.60 12.83
C GLY A 102 -0.18 1.72 13.76
N GLN A 103 0.50 1.89 14.88
CA GLN A 103 0.18 2.90 15.88
C GLN A 103 0.13 4.33 15.28
N ASN A 104 -0.71 5.20 15.87
CA ASN A 104 -0.91 6.60 15.46
C ASN A 104 -1.56 6.79 14.07
N ARG A 105 -2.27 5.77 13.58
CA ARG A 105 -3.13 5.87 12.40
C ARG A 105 -4.59 5.82 12.82
N LEU A 106 -5.43 6.53 12.09
CA LEU A 106 -6.88 6.44 12.24
C LEU A 106 -7.45 5.66 11.06
N LEU A 107 -8.39 4.76 11.33
CA LEU A 107 -9.18 4.06 10.32
C LEU A 107 -10.65 4.38 10.63
N ALA A 108 -11.13 5.49 10.08
CA ALA A 108 -12.48 6.02 10.27
C ALA A 108 -13.02 6.60 8.96
N ASP A 109 -14.31 6.91 8.93
CA ASP A 109 -14.94 7.50 7.74
C ASP A 109 -14.29 8.83 7.35
N GLY A 110 -13.99 8.98 6.05
CA GLY A 110 -13.32 10.14 5.47
C GLY A 110 -11.80 10.14 5.61
N GLU A 111 -11.22 9.17 6.32
CA GLU A 111 -9.76 9.07 6.46
C GLU A 111 -9.09 8.54 5.20
N LEU A 112 -7.89 9.05 4.92
CA LEU A 112 -7.06 8.60 3.82
C LEU A 112 -6.12 7.49 4.27
N ALA A 113 -6.20 6.33 3.62
CA ALA A 113 -5.39 5.17 3.92
C ALA A 113 -4.53 4.74 2.72
N ALA A 114 -3.24 4.52 2.98
CA ALA A 114 -2.32 3.86 2.05
C ALA A 114 -2.02 2.40 2.46
N THR A 115 -2.68 1.89 3.51
CA THR A 115 -2.57 0.50 3.95
C THR A 115 -3.64 -0.33 3.22
N PRO A 116 -3.28 -1.42 2.52
CA PRO A 116 -4.26 -2.29 1.89
C PRO A 116 -5.03 -3.15 2.91
N PRO A 117 -6.14 -3.77 2.50
CA PRO A 117 -6.85 -4.70 3.37
C PRO A 117 -5.97 -5.91 3.71
N VAL A 118 -6.40 -6.68 4.70
CA VAL A 118 -5.70 -7.83 5.23
C VAL A 118 -6.70 -8.93 5.58
N HIS A 119 -6.36 -10.18 5.32
CA HIS A 119 -7.14 -11.30 5.83
C HIS A 119 -7.04 -11.38 7.36
N ARG A 120 -8.06 -11.90 8.04
CA ARG A 120 -8.04 -12.10 9.49
C ARG A 120 -6.80 -12.85 9.98
N ASN A 121 -6.53 -14.03 9.41
CA ASN A 121 -5.36 -14.84 9.80
C ASN A 121 -4.03 -14.15 9.46
N CYS A 122 -4.02 -13.31 8.42
CA CYS A 122 -2.86 -12.50 8.07
C CYS A 122 -2.64 -11.33 9.03
N ALA A 123 -3.71 -10.74 9.59
CA ALA A 123 -3.63 -9.76 10.65
C ALA A 123 -3.03 -10.39 11.92
N VAL A 124 -3.54 -11.55 12.35
CA VAL A 124 -2.98 -12.30 13.49
C VAL A 124 -1.47 -12.55 13.30
N ARG A 125 -1.06 -13.03 12.12
CA ARG A 125 0.37 -13.22 11.80
C ARG A 125 1.16 -11.92 11.85
N SER A 126 0.61 -10.81 11.34
CA SER A 126 1.28 -9.51 11.30
C SER A 126 1.54 -8.93 12.69
N LEU A 127 0.63 -9.21 13.63
CA LEU A 127 0.72 -8.79 15.02
C LEU A 127 1.61 -9.72 15.87
N SER A 128 1.92 -10.92 15.38
CA SER A 128 2.83 -11.83 16.10
C SER A 128 4.28 -11.33 16.10
N GLU A 129 5.04 -11.67 17.14
CA GLU A 129 6.47 -11.31 17.30
C GLU A 129 7.32 -11.76 16.09
N GLY A 130 6.93 -12.87 15.46
CA GLY A 130 7.60 -13.46 14.30
C GLY A 130 7.44 -12.68 12.98
N SER A 131 6.63 -11.62 12.94
CA SER A 131 6.38 -10.85 11.72
C SER A 131 7.55 -9.95 11.29
N GLY A 132 8.45 -9.62 12.23
CA GLY A 132 9.60 -8.74 11.99
C GLY A 132 9.23 -7.29 11.64
N CYS A 133 7.94 -6.91 11.65
CA CYS A 133 7.48 -5.57 11.31
C CYS A 133 7.48 -4.67 12.55
N THR A 134 8.42 -3.73 12.61
CA THR A 134 8.54 -2.79 13.73
C THR A 134 7.34 -1.85 13.85
N HIS A 135 6.65 -1.56 12.74
CA HIS A 135 5.46 -0.69 12.71
C HIS A 135 4.24 -1.28 13.45
N MET A 136 4.27 -2.59 13.73
CA MET A 136 3.21 -3.31 14.44
C MET A 136 3.53 -3.51 15.93
N ARG A 137 4.68 -3.02 16.44
CA ARG A 137 5.11 -3.20 17.85
C ARG A 137 4.40 -2.29 18.86
N GLY A 138 3.45 -1.48 18.40
CA GLY A 138 2.61 -0.61 19.25
C GLY A 138 1.16 -1.09 19.31
N THR A 139 0.22 -0.21 19.65
CA THR A 139 -1.21 -0.50 19.57
C THR A 139 -1.65 -0.45 18.10
N PRO A 140 -1.93 -1.59 17.46
CA PRO A 140 -2.44 -1.59 16.09
C PRO A 140 -3.84 -1.00 16.04
N VAL A 141 -4.21 -0.44 14.89
CA VAL A 141 -5.56 0.02 14.63
C VAL A 141 -6.17 -0.87 13.57
N LEU A 142 -7.36 -1.41 13.86
CA LEU A 142 -8.11 -2.24 12.93
C LEU A 142 -9.51 -1.66 12.72
N ALA A 143 -10.01 -1.80 11.51
CA ALA A 143 -11.38 -1.46 11.17
C ALA A 143 -11.89 -2.38 10.07
N LEU A 144 -13.18 -2.71 10.13
CA LEU A 144 -13.93 -3.22 8.99
C LEU A 144 -14.37 -2.03 8.15
N VAL A 145 -14.10 -2.06 6.85
CA VAL A 145 -14.40 -0.96 5.93
C VAL A 145 -15.30 -1.48 4.81
N LYS A 146 -16.51 -0.94 4.70
CA LYS A 146 -17.48 -1.33 3.67
C LYS A 146 -17.08 -0.87 2.27
N ASN A 147 -16.64 0.36 2.14
CA ASN A 147 -16.42 0.98 0.83
C ASN A 147 -15.12 1.81 0.80
N PRO A 148 -13.95 1.18 0.61
CA PRO A 148 -12.72 1.91 0.33
C PRO A 148 -12.73 2.42 -1.12
N VAL A 149 -12.73 3.74 -1.29
CA VAL A 149 -12.80 4.40 -2.61
C VAL A 149 -11.43 4.90 -3.04
N GLN A 150 -11.00 4.60 -4.27
CA GLN A 150 -9.74 5.14 -4.79
C GLN A 150 -9.77 6.67 -4.82
N TRP A 151 -8.91 7.29 -4.02
CA TRP A 151 -8.89 8.74 -3.82
C TRP A 151 -7.76 9.42 -4.58
N GLY A 152 -6.56 8.84 -4.53
CA GLY A 152 -5.38 9.47 -5.10
C GLY A 152 -4.10 8.72 -4.81
N VAL A 153 -3.00 9.47 -4.72
CA VAL A 153 -1.67 8.92 -4.50
C VAL A 153 -0.97 9.64 -3.37
N HIS A 154 -0.16 8.91 -2.62
CA HIS A 154 0.84 9.49 -1.76
C HIS A 154 2.15 9.51 -2.54
N GLY A 155 2.70 10.70 -2.78
CA GLY A 155 3.75 10.90 -3.79
C GLY A 155 4.77 11.97 -3.42
N LEU A 156 5.82 12.05 -4.25
CA LEU A 156 6.80 13.13 -4.25
C LEU A 156 6.45 14.14 -5.34
N VAL A 157 6.11 15.35 -4.94
CA VAL A 157 5.88 16.46 -5.90
C VAL A 157 7.24 17.00 -6.32
N HIS A 158 7.47 17.11 -7.62
CA HIS A 158 8.70 17.62 -8.21
C HIS A 158 8.47 19.02 -8.80
N ASN A 159 9.53 19.82 -8.84
CA ASN A 159 9.57 21.01 -9.67
C ASN A 159 10.06 20.69 -11.10
N SER A 160 10.15 21.70 -11.95
CA SER A 160 10.62 21.56 -13.34
C SER A 160 12.08 21.13 -13.50
N THR A 161 12.88 21.20 -12.42
CA THR A 161 14.26 20.71 -12.38
C THR A 161 14.36 19.31 -11.78
N GLN A 162 13.25 18.55 -11.76
CA GLN A 162 13.16 17.18 -11.23
C GLN A 162 13.63 17.06 -9.77
N VAL A 163 13.58 18.14 -8.99
CA VAL A 163 13.89 18.11 -7.56
C VAL A 163 12.58 17.90 -6.79
N PRO A 164 12.50 16.89 -5.90
CA PRO A 164 11.36 16.75 -4.98
C PRO A 164 11.26 17.98 -4.08
N ILE A 165 10.12 18.66 -4.12
CA ILE A 165 9.81 19.84 -3.28
C ILE A 165 8.90 19.49 -2.10
N GLY A 166 8.37 18.28 -2.05
CA GLY A 166 7.56 17.82 -0.93
C GLY A 166 6.98 16.44 -1.12
N ARG A 167 6.61 15.82 0.00
CA ARG A 167 5.89 14.54 0.02
C ARG A 167 4.51 14.76 0.61
N ARG A 168 3.47 14.40 -0.13
CA ARG A 168 2.08 14.56 0.31
C ARG A 168 1.13 13.64 -0.44
N SER A 169 -0.09 13.53 0.09
CA SER A 169 -1.20 12.88 -0.61
C SER A 169 -1.85 13.87 -1.57
N ILE A 170 -2.07 13.43 -2.81
CA ILE A 170 -2.64 14.21 -3.92
C ILE A 170 -3.84 13.46 -4.46
N ALA A 171 -4.99 14.12 -4.53
CA ALA A 171 -6.20 13.53 -5.10
C ALA A 171 -6.06 13.33 -6.61
N TYR A 172 -6.76 12.34 -7.16
CA TYR A 172 -6.88 12.26 -8.61
C TYR A 172 -7.60 13.50 -9.16
N GLY A 173 -7.05 14.10 -10.22
CA GLY A 173 -7.54 15.35 -10.81
C GLY A 173 -6.94 16.63 -10.21
N ASP A 174 -6.13 16.54 -9.16
CA ASP A 174 -5.42 17.70 -8.61
C ASP A 174 -4.38 18.25 -9.62
N PRO A 175 -4.24 19.58 -9.77
CA PRO A 175 -3.28 20.19 -10.69
C PRO A 175 -1.80 19.83 -10.44
N ALA A 176 -1.44 19.36 -9.23
CA ALA A 176 -0.09 18.92 -8.90
C ALA A 176 0.22 17.48 -9.36
N LEU A 177 -0.79 16.73 -9.77
CA LEU A 177 -0.66 15.32 -10.16
C LEU A 177 0.33 15.08 -11.31
N PRO A 178 0.39 15.90 -12.39
CA PRO A 178 1.36 15.73 -13.47
C PRO A 178 2.82 15.89 -13.01
N TYR A 179 3.06 16.52 -11.86
CA TYR A 179 4.39 16.76 -11.30
C TYR A 179 4.74 15.76 -10.18
N THR A 180 3.83 14.82 -9.89
CA THR A 180 3.94 13.93 -8.75
C THR A 180 4.43 12.56 -9.20
N LEU A 181 5.53 12.12 -8.58
CA LEU A 181 5.96 10.72 -8.62
C LEU A 181 5.20 9.93 -7.55
N GLY A 182 4.26 9.10 -7.99
CA GLY A 182 3.43 8.25 -7.14
C GLY A 182 4.27 7.20 -6.41
N LEU A 183 4.10 7.12 -5.09
CA LEU A 183 4.74 6.09 -4.27
C LEU A 183 3.73 5.03 -3.81
N GLN A 184 2.58 5.45 -3.31
CA GLN A 184 1.55 4.54 -2.79
C GLN A 184 0.18 4.96 -3.28
N ALA A 185 -0.67 3.97 -3.60
CA ALA A 185 -2.08 4.22 -3.83
C ALA A 185 -2.78 4.56 -2.51
N VAL A 186 -3.71 5.50 -2.56
CA VAL A 186 -4.48 5.98 -1.41
C VAL A 186 -5.98 5.79 -1.68
N VAL A 187 -6.68 5.26 -0.69
CA VAL A 187 -8.13 5.22 -0.66
C VAL A 187 -8.66 6.16 0.42
N GLU A 188 -9.87 6.67 0.20
CA GLU A 188 -10.71 7.22 1.25
C GLU A 188 -11.57 6.10 1.82
N LEU A 189 -11.69 6.03 3.14
CA LEU A 189 -12.43 4.98 3.81
C LEU A 189 -13.88 5.42 4.07
N HIS A 190 -14.84 4.53 3.80
CA HIS A 190 -16.24 4.75 4.11
C HIS A 190 -16.91 3.49 4.68
N GLY A 191 -17.84 3.70 5.62
CA GLY A 191 -18.51 2.64 6.37
C GLY A 191 -17.53 1.91 7.29
N CYS A 192 -16.76 2.66 8.06
CA CYS A 192 -15.78 2.13 9.01
C CYS A 192 -16.44 1.71 10.32
N THR A 193 -16.24 0.45 10.70
CA THR A 193 -16.55 -0.08 12.03
C THR A 193 -15.25 -0.44 12.74
N PRO A 194 -14.99 0.09 13.95
CA PRO A 194 -13.83 -0.32 14.73
C PRO A 194 -13.77 -1.83 14.91
N PHE A 195 -12.56 -2.39 14.82
CA PHE A 195 -12.32 -3.83 15.02
C PHE A 195 -11.16 -4.00 16.01
N THR A 196 -11.18 -5.05 16.83
CA THR A 196 -10.22 -5.23 17.91
C THR A 196 -9.36 -6.47 17.73
N THR A 197 -8.28 -6.54 18.52
CA THR A 197 -7.44 -7.76 18.59
C THR A 197 -8.16 -8.93 19.26
N GLU A 198 -9.17 -8.65 20.06
CA GLU A 198 -10.07 -9.62 20.69
C GLU A 198 -10.99 -10.22 19.65
N ASP A 199 -11.57 -9.39 18.76
CA ASP A 199 -12.40 -9.84 17.63
C ASP A 199 -11.62 -10.75 16.67
N LEU A 200 -10.32 -10.46 16.47
CA LEU A 200 -9.43 -11.34 15.71
C LEU A 200 -9.32 -12.74 16.33
N LYS A 201 -9.49 -12.90 17.65
CA LYS A 201 -9.39 -14.20 18.33
C LYS A 201 -10.74 -14.92 18.35
N ALA A 202 -11.84 -14.19 18.51
CA ALA A 202 -13.19 -14.75 18.69
C ALA A 202 -13.78 -15.45 17.46
N ALA A 203 -13.33 -15.13 16.25
CA ALA A 203 -13.85 -15.73 15.01
C ALA A 203 -13.11 -17.02 14.56
N ALA A 204 -12.31 -17.66 15.44
CA ALA A 204 -11.54 -18.90 15.16
C ALA A 204 -12.26 -20.08 15.80
#